data_AF-A0AAU5YDH7-F1
#
_entry.id   AF-A0AAU5YDH7-F1
#
_cell.length_a   1.000
_cell.length_b   1.000
_cell.length_c   1.000
_cell.angle_alpha   90.00
_cell.angle_beta   90.00
_cell.angle_gamma   90.00
#
_symmetry.space_group_name_H-M   'P 1'
#
loop_
_entity.id
_entity.type
_entity.pdbx_description
1 polymer ?
#
loop_
_entity_poly.entity_id
_entity_poly.type
_entity_poly.pdbx_seq_one_letter_code
_entity_poly.pdbx_strand_id
1 'polypeptide(L)'
;MHGVTSLPRPFAGAPRIWHGSATTVTSAELAAKWGDPLFSANAIQPRDNYTVLIEHYRKEHAEHGHDPRFAFVGAGAGIPVPGRHDAGGA
;
A
#
# COMPACT_ATOMS: atom_id res chain seq x y z
N MET A 1 2.47 -8.30 -26.77
CA MET A 1 3.92 -8.45 -26.96
C MET A 1 4.34 -9.78 -26.34
N HIS A 2 4.96 -10.67 -27.11
CA HIS A 2 5.52 -11.93 -26.61
C HIS A 2 6.97 -12.03 -27.11
N GLY A 3 7.86 -12.66 -26.32
CA GLY A 3 9.24 -12.94 -26.72
C GLY A 3 10.29 -11.83 -26.44
N VAL A 4 9.90 -10.73 -25.80
CA VAL A 4 10.82 -9.66 -25.36
C VAL A 4 11.04 -9.73 -23.85
N THR A 5 12.26 -9.41 -23.41
CA THR A 5 12.66 -9.46 -22.00
C THR A 5 13.37 -8.17 -21.58
N SER A 6 13.01 -7.63 -20.40
CA SER A 6 13.63 -6.42 -19.86
C SER A 6 15.05 -6.71 -19.36
N LEU A 7 15.98 -5.81 -19.71
CA LEU A 7 17.36 -5.78 -19.24
C LEU A 7 17.72 -4.37 -18.71
N PRO A 8 18.56 -4.25 -17.68
CA PRO A 8 19.15 -5.35 -16.91
C PRO A 8 18.12 -6.09 -16.05
N ARG A 9 18.44 -7.33 -15.65
CA ARG A 9 17.63 -8.04 -14.65
C ARG A 9 17.80 -7.37 -13.28
N PRO A 10 16.72 -7.26 -12.47
CA PRO A 10 16.85 -6.79 -11.11
C PRO A 10 17.85 -7.64 -10.32
N PHE A 11 18.76 -6.98 -9.59
CA PHE A 11 19.86 -7.63 -8.87
C PHE A 11 19.38 -8.69 -7.86
N ALA A 12 18.31 -8.39 -7.12
CA ALA A 12 17.77 -9.26 -6.07
C ALA A 12 16.53 -10.08 -6.52
N GLY A 13 16.38 -10.31 -7.83
CA GLY A 13 15.19 -10.97 -8.37
C GLY A 13 13.97 -10.04 -8.43
N ALA A 14 12.78 -10.63 -8.66
CA ALA A 14 11.56 -9.84 -8.83
C ALA A 14 11.29 -8.98 -7.58
N PRO A 15 11.03 -7.67 -7.75
CA PRO A 15 10.72 -6.80 -6.62
C PRO A 15 9.37 -7.21 -6.00
N ARG A 16 9.24 -7.00 -4.69
CA ARG A 16 7.95 -7.08 -4.01
C ARG A 16 7.02 -6.00 -4.58
N ILE A 17 5.83 -6.40 -5.00
CA ILE A 17 4.80 -5.50 -5.52
C ILE A 17 3.92 -5.05 -4.37
N TRP A 18 3.63 -3.75 -4.28
CA TRP A 18 2.70 -3.20 -3.29
C TRP A 18 1.51 -2.59 -4.02
N HIS A 19 0.31 -2.88 -3.53
CA HIS A 19 -0.92 -2.30 -4.06
C HIS A 19 -1.40 -1.17 -3.16
N GLY A 20 -1.57 0.03 -3.71
CA GLY A 20 -2.11 1.17 -2.99
C GLY A 20 -3.64 1.17 -2.98
N SER A 21 -4.26 1.42 -1.82
CA SER A 21 -5.68 1.77 -1.74
C SER A 21 -5.90 2.98 -0.84
N ALA A 22 -6.77 3.88 -1.31
CA ALA A 22 -7.20 5.06 -0.58
C ALA A 22 -8.71 5.07 -0.33
N THR A 23 -9.50 4.54 -1.26
CA THR A 23 -10.96 4.73 -1.26
C THR A 23 -11.77 3.52 -1.74
N THR A 24 -11.14 2.49 -2.32
CA THR A 24 -11.89 1.38 -2.96
C THR A 24 -11.46 0.02 -2.43
N VAL A 25 -12.47 -0.84 -2.25
CA VAL A 25 -12.26 -2.25 -1.92
C VAL A 25 -11.64 -3.01 -3.09
N THR A 26 -11.95 -2.65 -4.34
CA THR A 26 -11.39 -3.31 -5.53
C THR A 26 -9.86 -3.26 -5.58
N SER A 27 -9.23 -2.16 -5.14
CA SER A 27 -7.76 -2.10 -5.03
C SER A 27 -7.22 -3.03 -3.93
N ALA A 28 -7.96 -3.19 -2.84
CA ALA A 28 -7.62 -4.11 -1.75
C ALA A 28 -7.84 -5.58 -2.14
N GLU A 29 -8.91 -5.89 -2.86
CA GLU A 29 -9.20 -7.21 -3.47
C GLU A 29 -8.11 -7.62 -4.44
N LEU A 30 -7.64 -6.69 -5.28
CA LEU A 30 -6.57 -7.00 -6.23
C LEU A 30 -5.27 -7.37 -5.51
N ALA A 31 -4.93 -6.66 -4.43
CA ALA A 31 -3.79 -7.00 -3.58
C ALA A 31 -3.94 -8.41 -3.00
N ALA A 32 -5.11 -8.70 -2.42
CA ALA A 32 -5.44 -9.99 -1.84
C ALA A 32 -5.38 -11.13 -2.87
N LYS A 33 -5.93 -10.92 -4.07
CA LYS A 33 -5.92 -11.90 -5.16
C LYS A 33 -4.51 -12.36 -5.51
N TRP A 34 -3.56 -11.42 -5.57
CA TRP A 34 -2.16 -11.72 -5.89
C TRP A 34 -1.31 -12.14 -4.68
N GLY A 35 -1.84 -12.07 -3.46
CA GLY A 35 -1.06 -12.31 -2.23
C GLY A 35 -0.05 -11.19 -1.95
N ASP A 36 -0.28 -10.02 -2.54
CA ASP A 36 0.61 -8.88 -2.42
C ASP A 36 0.26 -8.06 -1.16
N PRO A 37 1.25 -7.37 -0.58
CA PRO A 37 1.03 -6.44 0.53
C PRO A 37 0.21 -5.21 0.11
N LEU A 38 -0.59 -4.71 1.05
CA LEU A 38 -1.43 -3.52 0.87
C LEU A 38 -0.74 -2.27 1.42
N PHE A 39 -0.83 -1.15 0.70
CA PHE A 39 -0.47 0.18 1.20
C PHE A 39 -1.72 1.05 1.35
N SER A 40 -2.02 1.49 2.58
CA SER A 40 -3.15 2.35 2.90
C SER A 40 -2.74 3.82 2.91
N ALA A 41 -3.41 4.64 2.10
CA ALA A 41 -3.12 6.06 1.94
C ALA A 41 -3.91 6.91 2.95
N ASN A 42 -3.53 6.85 4.23
CA ASN A 42 -4.19 7.47 5.39
C ASN A 42 -4.04 9.01 5.45
N ALA A 43 -4.42 9.71 4.38
CA ALA A 43 -4.24 11.16 4.27
C ALA A 43 -5.51 11.95 3.96
N ILE A 44 -6.56 11.31 3.43
CA ILE A 44 -7.68 12.01 2.79
C ILE A 44 -9.06 11.64 3.33
N GLN A 45 -9.20 10.52 4.04
CA GLN A 45 -10.45 10.05 4.60
C GLN A 45 -10.36 9.90 6.13
N PRO A 46 -11.52 9.83 6.83
CA PRO A 46 -11.54 9.39 8.22
C PRO A 46 -10.88 8.02 8.38
N ARG A 47 -10.21 7.81 9.52
CA ARG A 47 -9.47 6.57 9.82
C ARG A 47 -10.31 5.30 9.60
N ASP A 48 -11.57 5.34 10.00
CA ASP A 48 -12.45 4.17 9.99
C ASP A 48 -12.75 3.66 8.57
N ASN A 49 -12.69 4.53 7.55
CA ASN A 49 -12.80 4.11 6.16
C ASN A 49 -11.63 3.20 5.75
N TYR A 50 -10.42 3.49 6.23
CA TYR A 50 -9.26 2.64 5.94
C TYR A 50 -9.33 1.30 6.67
N THR A 51 -9.93 1.26 7.86
CA THR A 51 -10.17 -0.01 8.58
C THR A 51 -11.00 -0.95 7.72
N VAL A 52 -12.08 -0.46 7.09
CA VAL A 52 -12.93 -1.27 6.18
C VAL A 52 -12.10 -1.87 5.04
N LEU A 53 -11.21 -1.08 4.43
CA LEU A 53 -10.35 -1.55 3.34
C LEU A 53 -9.34 -2.61 3.80
N ILE A 54 -8.75 -2.44 4.98
CA ILE A 54 -7.76 -3.35 5.56
C ILE A 54 -8.40 -4.68 5.98
N GLU A 55 -9.58 -4.63 6.61
CA GLU A 55 -10.33 -5.82 7.00
C GLU A 55 -10.75 -6.62 5.77
N HIS A 56 -11.26 -5.92 4.75
CA HIS A 56 -11.62 -6.53 3.49
C HIS A 56 -10.41 -7.20 2.81
N TYR A 57 -9.27 -6.52 2.72
CA TYR A 57 -8.02 -7.11 2.23
C TYR A 57 -7.64 -8.39 2.97
N ARG A 58 -7.66 -8.39 4.30
CA ARG A 58 -7.25 -9.56 5.11
C ARG A 58 -8.19 -10.74 4.92
N LYS A 59 -9.50 -10.47 4.83
CA LYS A 59 -10.51 -11.48 4.53
C LYS A 59 -10.23 -12.12 3.17
N GLU A 60 -10.14 -11.30 2.13
CA GLU A 60 -9.92 -11.79 0.76
C GLU A 60 -8.56 -12.49 0.62
N HIS A 61 -7.52 -12.02 1.32
CA HIS A 61 -6.19 -12.63 1.28
C HIS A 61 -6.23 -14.07 1.82
N ALA A 62 -6.96 -14.30 2.92
CA ALA A 62 -7.18 -15.63 3.46
C ALA A 62 -8.07 -16.50 2.54
N GLU A 63 -9.13 -15.92 1.96
CA GLU A 63 -10.05 -16.63 1.05
C GLU A 63 -9.37 -17.07 -0.25
N HIS A 64 -8.40 -16.30 -0.75
CA HIS A 64 -7.55 -16.68 -1.89
C HIS A 64 -6.46 -17.71 -1.51
N GLY A 65 -6.41 -18.17 -0.26
CA GLY A 65 -5.52 -19.23 0.22
C GLY A 65 -4.10 -18.77 0.55
N HIS A 66 -3.85 -17.46 0.64
CA HIS A 66 -2.55 -16.93 1.01
C HIS A 66 -2.37 -16.97 2.53
N ASP A 67 -1.15 -17.27 2.99
CA ASP A 67 -0.85 -17.36 4.41
C ASP A 67 -0.99 -15.99 5.11
N PRO A 68 -1.90 -15.85 6.10
CA PRO A 68 -2.16 -14.57 6.77
C PRO A 68 -0.94 -13.92 7.42
N ARG A 69 0.12 -14.68 7.72
CA ARG A 69 1.37 -14.14 8.26
C ARG A 69 2.07 -13.18 7.30
N PHE A 70 1.76 -13.26 6.00
CA PHE A 70 2.32 -12.40 4.96
C PHE A 70 1.35 -11.32 4.47
N ALA A 71 0.18 -11.16 5.10
CA ALA A 71 -0.78 -10.10 4.80
C ALA A 71 -0.30 -8.73 5.33
N PHE A 72 0.84 -8.26 4.83
CA PHE A 72 1.47 -7.02 5.29
C PHE A 72 0.65 -5.80 4.88
N VAL A 73 0.57 -4.84 5.79
CA VAL A 73 -0.08 -3.55 5.57
C VAL A 73 0.90 -2.43 5.92
N GLY A 74 1.20 -1.59 4.94
CA GLY A 74 1.87 -0.30 5.14
C GLY A 74 0.84 0.81 5.20
N ALA A 75 1.12 1.87 5.97
CA ALA A 75 0.26 3.05 6.03
C ALA A 75 1.10 4.31 5.84
N GLY A 76 0.67 5.18 4.92
CA GLY A 76 1.26 6.50 4.72
C GLY A 76 0.34 7.57 5.29
N ALA A 77 0.92 8.56 5.97
CA ALA A 77 0.19 9.73 6.45
C ALA A 77 1.03 11.00 6.23
N GLY A 78 0.37 12.13 6.05
CA GLY A 78 1.02 13.44 6.05
C GLY A 78 1.17 13.95 7.49
N ILE A 79 2.36 14.41 7.85
CA ILE A 79 2.60 15.13 9.11
C ILE A 79 3.01 16.55 8.75
N PRO A 80 2.24 17.58 9.13
CA PRO A 80 2.67 18.97 8.99
C PRO A 80 3.94 19.19 9.81
N VAL A 81 5.01 19.61 9.15
CA VAL A 81 6.24 20.05 9.83
C VAL A 81 6.13 21.57 9.99
N PRO A 82 6.16 22.13 11.21
CA PRO A 82 6.12 23.58 11.40
C PRO A 82 7.29 24.26 10.67
N GLY A 83 7.01 25.38 10.00
CA GLY A 83 8.08 26.23 9.48
C GLY A 83 8.92 26.79 10.62
N ARG A 84 10.24 26.89 10.45
CA ARG A 84 11.05 27.77 11.30
C ARG A 84 10.58 29.21 11.04
N HIS A 85 10.06 29.85 12.07
CA HIS A 85 9.91 31.30 12.05
C HIS A 85 11.29 31.90 12.30
N ASP A 86 11.94 32.33 11.22
CA ASP A 86 13.12 33.17 11.32
C ASP A 86 12.63 34.54 11.81
N ALA A 87 12.80 34.81 13.11
CA ALA A 87 12.56 36.12 13.67
C ALA A 87 13.65 37.09 13.16
N GLY A 88 13.48 37.57 11.93
CA GLY A 88 14.21 38.72 11.41
C GLY A 88 13.69 39.98 12.08
N GLY A 89 14.31 40.35 13.20
CA GLY A 89 14.13 41.66 13.80
C GLY A 89 14.80 42.73 12.95
N ALA A 90 14.05 43.79 12.65
CA ALA A 90 14.53 45.11 12.28
C ALA A 90 13.69 46.13 13.06
#